data_AF-A0AAD6M7T9-F1
#
_entry.id   AF-A0AAD6M7T9-F1
#
_cell.length_a   1.000
_cell.length_b   1.000
_cell.length_c   1.000
_cell.angle_alpha   90.00
_cell.angle_beta   90.00
_cell.angle_gamma   90.00
#
_symmetry.space_group_name_H-M   'P 1'
#
loop_
_entity.id
_entity.type
_entity.pdbx_description
1 polymer ?
#
loop_
_entity_poly.entity_id
_entity_poly.type
_entity_poly.pdbx_seq_one_letter_code
_entity_poly.pdbx_strand_id
1 'polypeptide(L)'
;MFSPSINGAIVGFIAGTIPPFRRLLIGDSAPLRVVEDSAYFVGESAITITTLIVGANLLKGFRGSKVPISVIIGITAVRYIILPILGVGVLKCAVHLGAVNSDPLYKFVLLLQFALPPAINIGFNIYAKFNHVLIWRQIESVPN
;
A
#
# COMPACT_ATOMS: atom_id res chain seq x y z
N MET A 1 4.50 14.71 -8.80
CA MET A 1 5.54 13.66 -8.87
C MET A 1 5.09 12.50 -8.00
N PHE A 2 5.06 11.28 -8.53
CA PHE A 2 4.60 10.09 -7.80
C PHE A 2 5.49 9.79 -6.58
N SER A 3 4.93 9.17 -5.54
CA SER A 3 5.74 8.75 -4.38
C SER A 3 6.73 7.67 -4.80
N PRO A 4 7.90 7.56 -4.12
CA PRO A 4 8.89 6.52 -4.41
C PRO A 4 8.28 5.11 -4.41
N SER A 5 7.32 4.84 -3.52
CA SER A 5 6.61 3.56 -3.45
C SER A 5 5.79 3.27 -4.71
N ILE A 6 5.12 4.27 -5.28
CA ILE A 6 4.32 4.12 -6.51
C ILE A 6 5.25 3.82 -7.69
N ASN A 7 6.36 4.56 -7.80
CA ASN A 7 7.35 4.30 -8.84
C ASN A 7 7.95 2.89 -8.72
N GLY A 8 8.29 2.44 -7.50
CA GLY A 8 8.77 1.09 -7.26
C GLY A 8 7.75 0.01 -7.64
N ALA A 9 6.47 0.21 -7.29
CA ALA A 9 5.39 -0.73 -7.65
C ALA A 9 5.18 -0.81 -9.17
N ILE A 10 5.24 0.31 -9.89
CA ILE A 10 5.13 0.34 -11.36
C ILE A 10 6.29 -0.44 -12.00
N VAL A 11 7.52 -0.17 -11.58
CA VAL A 11 8.71 -0.87 -12.11
C VAL A 11 8.65 -2.38 -11.80
N GLY A 12 8.27 -2.75 -10.58
CA GLY A 12 8.12 -4.16 -10.19
C GLY A 12 7.01 -4.88 -10.96
N PHE A 13 5.89 -4.22 -11.21
CA PHE A 13 4.79 -4.77 -12.03
C PHE A 13 5.21 -4.99 -13.48
N ILE A 14 5.93 -4.02 -14.08
CA ILE A 14 6.47 -4.15 -15.44
C ILE A 14 7.46 -5.31 -15.49
N ALA A 15 8.42 -5.38 -14.55
CA ALA A 15 9.40 -6.46 -14.48
C ALA A 15 8.73 -7.85 -14.30
N GLY A 16 7.69 -7.95 -13.47
CA GLY A 16 6.96 -9.20 -13.20
C GLY A 16 6.06 -9.67 -14.36
N THR A 17 5.62 -8.77 -15.23
CA THR A 17 4.78 -9.10 -16.40
C THR A 17 5.61 -9.63 -17.58
N ILE A 18 6.93 -9.41 -17.58
CA ILE A 18 7.83 -9.80 -18.66
C ILE A 18 8.15 -11.32 -18.60
N PRO A 19 7.76 -12.12 -19.62
CA PRO A 19 7.91 -13.59 -19.62
C PRO A 19 9.32 -14.15 -19.40
N PRO A 20 10.43 -13.55 -19.90
CA PRO A 20 11.77 -14.08 -19.64
C PRO A 20 12.18 -14.01 -18.17
N PHE A 21 11.77 -13.00 -17.40
CA PHE A 21 12.00 -12.97 -15.94
C PHE A 21 11.24 -14.10 -15.25
N ARG A 22 9.99 -14.35 -15.67
CA ARG A 22 9.19 -15.48 -15.19
C ARG A 22 9.85 -16.84 -15.45
N ARG A 23 10.45 -17.04 -16.63
CA ARG A 23 11.14 -18.29 -16.99
C ARG A 23 12.52 -18.46 -16.32
N LEU A 24 13.17 -17.36 -15.93
CA LEU A 24 14.44 -17.36 -15.19
C LEU A 24 14.27 -17.52 -13.67
N LEU A 25 13.07 -17.24 -13.15
CA LEU A 25 12.71 -17.29 -11.73
C LEU A 25 11.86 -18.53 -11.38
N ILE A 26 10.96 -18.97 -12.27
CA ILE A 26 9.98 -20.05 -11.99
C ILE A 26 10.39 -21.34 -12.73
N GLY A 27 10.94 -22.32 -12.00
CA GLY A 27 11.24 -23.68 -12.46
C GLY A 27 12.37 -24.36 -11.68
N ASP A 28 12.33 -25.69 -11.54
CA ASP A 28 13.29 -26.49 -10.74
C ASP A 28 14.75 -26.41 -11.20
N SER A 29 15.03 -25.84 -12.39
CA SER A 29 16.38 -25.69 -12.97
C SER A 29 16.74 -24.23 -13.29
N ALA A 30 16.06 -23.26 -12.69
CA ALA A 30 16.24 -21.84 -13.02
C ALA A 30 17.39 -21.18 -12.20
N PRO A 31 18.39 -20.54 -12.84
CA PRO A 31 19.61 -20.09 -12.18
C PRO A 31 19.46 -18.86 -11.25
N LEU A 32 18.34 -18.11 -11.33
CA LEU A 32 18.10 -16.90 -10.52
C LEU A 32 17.15 -17.13 -9.33
N ARG A 33 16.82 -18.38 -9.01
CA ARG A 33 15.94 -18.76 -7.91
C ARG A 33 16.34 -18.16 -6.56
N VAL A 34 17.64 -18.02 -6.28
CA VAL A 34 18.13 -17.40 -5.02
C VAL A 34 17.68 -15.93 -4.89
N VAL A 35 17.62 -15.19 -6.00
CA VAL A 35 17.15 -13.80 -6.01
C VAL A 35 15.64 -13.75 -5.84
N GLU A 36 14.91 -14.68 -6.43
CA GLU A 36 13.46 -14.81 -6.24
C GLU A 36 13.11 -15.14 -4.79
N ASP A 37 13.71 -16.20 -4.23
CA ASP A 37 13.50 -16.65 -2.86
C ASP A 37 13.83 -15.53 -1.88
N SER A 38 14.95 -14.83 -2.10
CA SER A 38 15.33 -13.66 -1.29
C SER A 38 14.30 -12.53 -1.40
N ALA A 39 13.83 -12.20 -2.61
CA ALA A 39 12.83 -11.16 -2.81
C ALA A 39 11.47 -11.54 -2.18
N TYR A 40 11.09 -12.82 -2.23
CA TYR A 40 9.90 -13.35 -1.58
C TYR A 40 9.99 -13.21 -0.06
N PHE A 41 11.09 -13.65 0.56
CA PHE A 41 11.31 -13.51 2.00
C PHE A 41 11.35 -12.04 2.46
N VAL A 42 11.97 -11.17 1.66
CA VAL A 42 11.98 -9.72 1.93
C VAL A 42 10.57 -9.14 1.81
N GLY A 43 9.77 -9.58 0.83
CA GLY A 43 8.38 -9.18 0.67
C GLY A 43 7.50 -9.55 1.86
N GLU A 44 7.56 -10.81 2.30
CA GLU A 44 6.83 -11.30 3.48
C GLU A 44 7.25 -10.57 4.76
N SER A 45 8.56 -10.37 4.93
CA SER A 45 9.10 -9.62 6.07
C SER A 45 8.67 -8.15 6.04
N ALA A 46 8.60 -7.53 4.86
CA ALA A 46 8.17 -6.14 4.71
C ALA A 46 6.70 -5.95 5.13
N ILE A 47 5.81 -6.92 4.89
CA ILE A 47 4.41 -6.87 5.38
C ILE A 47 4.40 -6.85 6.91
N THR A 48 5.22 -7.68 7.54
CA THR A 48 5.33 -7.76 9.00
C THR A 48 5.92 -6.48 9.59
N ILE A 49 7.02 -5.98 9.03
CA ILE A 49 7.69 -4.75 9.48
C ILE A 49 6.76 -3.53 9.33
N THR A 50 6.06 -3.42 8.21
CA THR A 50 5.11 -2.31 7.99
C THR A 50 3.96 -2.35 9.00
N THR A 51 3.45 -3.54 9.32
CA THR A 51 2.43 -3.73 10.37
C THR A 51 2.97 -3.34 11.75
N LEU A 52 4.20 -3.72 12.09
CA LEU A 52 4.84 -3.34 13.36
C LEU A 52 5.05 -1.83 13.47
N ILE A 53 5.47 -1.16 12.39
CA ILE A 53 5.62 0.30 12.33
C ILE A 53 4.27 0.99 12.58
N VAL A 54 3.18 0.47 12.00
CA VAL A 54 1.83 0.98 12.26
C VAL A 54 1.47 0.83 13.73
N GLY A 55 1.71 -0.34 14.32
CA GLY A 55 1.50 -0.58 15.75
C GLY A 55 2.27 0.40 16.64
N ALA A 56 3.56 0.62 16.36
CA ALA A 56 4.38 1.59 17.08
C ALA A 56 3.88 3.03 16.94
N ASN A 57 3.45 3.42 15.73
CA ASN A 57 2.87 4.74 15.47
C ASN A 57 1.53 4.93 16.18
N LEU A 58 0.69 3.89 16.25
CA LEU A 58 -0.56 3.90 17.00
C LEU A 58 -0.28 4.08 18.50
N LEU A 59 0.69 3.36 19.07
CA LEU A 59 1.08 3.51 20.48
C LEU A 59 1.52 4.95 20.81
N LYS A 60 2.31 5.57 19.93
CA LYS A 60 2.70 6.99 20.06
C LYS A 60 1.48 7.92 19.94
N GLY A 61 0.56 7.61 19.04
CA GLY A 61 -0.71 8.30 18.87
C GLY A 61 -1.59 8.22 20.13
N PHE A 62 -1.76 7.05 20.74
CA PHE A 62 -2.57 6.90 21.95
C PHE A 62 -2.04 7.69 23.15
N ARG A 63 -0.72 7.87 23.25
CA ARG A 63 -0.08 8.60 24.37
C ARG A 63 -0.06 10.13 24.21
N GLY A 64 -0.38 10.67 23.03
CA GLY A 64 -0.27 12.12 22.76
C GLY A 64 -1.28 12.71 21.76
N SER A 65 -2.23 11.92 21.26
CA SER A 65 -3.20 12.38 20.26
C SER A 65 -4.36 13.14 20.90
N LYS A 66 -4.56 14.38 20.45
CA LYS A 66 -5.72 15.22 20.76
C LYS A 66 -6.89 14.98 19.80
N VAL A 67 -6.86 13.92 18.99
CA VAL A 67 -7.91 13.65 17.99
C VAL A 67 -9.15 13.11 18.71
N PRO A 68 -10.34 13.73 18.53
CA PRO A 68 -11.55 13.26 19.16
C PRO A 68 -11.95 11.88 18.63
N ILE A 69 -12.37 10.98 19.52
CA ILE A 69 -12.81 9.61 19.22
C ILE A 69 -13.91 9.58 18.14
N SER A 70 -14.76 10.60 18.09
CA SER A 70 -15.79 10.75 17.04
C SER A 70 -15.20 10.77 15.62
N VAL A 71 -14.04 11.40 15.41
CA VAL A 71 -13.36 11.43 14.11
C VAL A 71 -12.80 10.05 13.76
N ILE A 72 -12.28 9.31 14.74
CA ILE A 72 -11.77 7.94 14.54
C ILE A 72 -12.91 7.01 14.12
N ILE A 73 -14.05 7.09 14.81
CA ILE A 73 -15.26 6.32 14.47
C ILE A 73 -15.79 6.72 13.09
N GLY A 74 -15.84 8.01 12.78
CA GLY A 74 -16.28 8.51 11.48
C GLY A 74 -15.42 8.01 10.31
N ILE A 75 -14.08 8.12 10.42
CA ILE A 75 -13.16 7.62 9.41
C ILE A 75 -13.29 6.09 9.26
N THR A 76 -13.43 5.36 10.37
CA THR A 76 -13.61 3.91 10.36
C THR A 76 -14.93 3.53 9.65
N ALA A 77 -16.03 4.18 10.00
CA ALA A 77 -17.34 3.92 9.39
C ALA A 77 -17.35 4.22 7.89
N VAL A 78 -16.80 5.37 7.47
CA VAL A 78 -16.70 5.70 6.04
C VAL A 78 -15.87 4.63 5.30
N ARG A 79 -14.78 4.19 5.90
CA ARG A 79 -13.82 3.31 5.23
C ARG A 79 -14.27 1.84 5.16
N TYR A 80 -15.00 1.37 6.16
CA TYR A 80 -15.44 -0.03 6.24
C TYR A 80 -16.91 -0.25 5.84
N ILE A 81 -17.72 0.81 5.71
CA ILE A 81 -19.14 0.69 5.36
C ILE A 81 -19.42 1.45 4.07
N ILE A 82 -19.16 2.75 4.03
CA ILE A 82 -19.52 3.59 2.87
C ILE A 82 -18.68 3.21 1.65
N LEU A 83 -17.36 3.08 1.81
CA LEU A 83 -16.44 2.79 0.72
C LEU A 83 -16.67 1.41 0.08
N PRO A 84 -16.90 0.31 0.84
CA PRO A 84 -17.27 -0.99 0.26
C PRO A 84 -18.63 -0.97 -0.44
N ILE A 85 -19.64 -0.30 0.11
CA ILE A 85 -20.97 -0.20 -0.51
C ILE A 85 -20.88 0.56 -1.85
N LEU A 86 -20.14 1.66 -1.89
CA LEU A 86 -19.86 2.37 -3.14
C LEU A 86 -19.10 1.49 -4.13
N GLY A 87 -18.12 0.71 -3.67
CA GLY A 87 -17.40 -0.26 -4.50
C GLY A 87 -18.33 -1.30 -5.15
N VAL A 88 -19.28 -1.86 -4.38
CA VAL A 88 -20.31 -2.77 -4.90
C VAL A 88 -21.22 -2.07 -5.91
N GLY A 89 -21.63 -0.83 -5.63
CA GLY A 89 -22.47 -0.03 -6.53
C GLY A 89 -21.77 0.22 -7.88
N VAL A 90 -20.53 0.70 -7.85
CA VAL A 90 -19.71 0.94 -9.04
C VAL A 90 -19.50 -0.36 -9.82
N LEU A 91 -19.21 -1.47 -9.13
CA LEU A 91 -19.03 -2.76 -9.79
C LEU A 91 -20.31 -3.24 -10.48
N LYS A 92 -21.47 -3.10 -9.82
CA LYS A 92 -22.76 -3.49 -10.38
C LYS A 92 -23.14 -2.64 -11.59
N CYS A 93 -22.86 -1.34 -11.54
CA CYS A 93 -23.02 -0.42 -12.68
C CYS A 93 -22.07 -0.78 -13.84
N ALA A 94 -20.80 -1.06 -13.56
CA ALA A 94 -19.82 -1.42 -14.58
C ALA A 94 -20.14 -2.76 -15.27
N VAL A 95 -20.72 -3.71 -14.55
CA VAL A 95 -21.24 -4.97 -15.11
C VAL A 95 -22.47 -4.72 -15.97
N HIS A 96 -23.40 -3.85 -15.54
CA HIS A 96 -24.58 -3.48 -16.35
C HIS A 96 -24.22 -2.76 -17.65
N LEU A 97 -23.14 -1.95 -17.64
CA LEU A 97 -22.63 -1.23 -18.80
C LEU A 97 -21.74 -2.09 -19.71
N GLY A 98 -21.51 -3.36 -19.37
CA GLY A 98 -20.65 -4.27 -20.15
C GLY A 98 -19.15 -3.91 -20.14
N ALA A 99 -18.73 -2.97 -19.29
CA ALA A 99 -17.36 -2.46 -19.23
C ALA A 99 -16.39 -3.38 -18.44
N VAL A 100 -16.93 -4.35 -17.69
CA VAL A 100 -16.17 -5.25 -16.82
C VAL A 100 -16.34 -6.69 -17.28
N ASN A 101 -15.21 -7.40 -17.44
CA ASN A 101 -15.19 -8.82 -17.76
C ASN A 101 -16.05 -9.61 -16.76
N SER A 102 -16.83 -10.55 -17.29
CA SER A 102 -17.80 -11.33 -16.51
C SER A 102 -17.16 -12.25 -15.48
N ASP A 103 -15.84 -12.43 -15.51
CA ASP A 103 -15.08 -13.34 -14.68
C ASP A 103 -15.30 -13.08 -13.18
N PRO A 104 -15.84 -14.08 -12.45
CA PRO A 104 -16.08 -13.97 -11.01
C PRO A 104 -14.83 -13.61 -10.21
N LEU A 105 -13.66 -14.07 -10.66
CA LEU A 105 -12.38 -13.79 -10.00
C LEU A 105 -12.00 -12.31 -10.11
N TYR A 106 -12.22 -11.68 -11.26
CA TYR A 106 -11.93 -10.26 -11.46
C TYR A 106 -12.85 -9.37 -10.61
N LYS A 107 -14.14 -9.74 -10.53
CA LYS A 107 -15.11 -9.09 -9.64
C LYS A 107 -14.73 -9.23 -8.16
N PHE A 108 -14.26 -10.41 -7.75
CA PHE A 108 -13.79 -10.64 -6.39
C PHE A 108 -12.59 -9.76 -6.03
N VAL A 109 -11.58 -9.68 -6.89
CA VAL A 109 -10.39 -8.83 -6.67
C VAL A 109 -10.78 -7.35 -6.59
N LEU A 110 -11.69 -6.89 -7.45
CA LEU A 110 -12.21 -5.52 -7.44
C LEU A 110 -12.98 -5.19 -6.15
N LEU A 111 -13.72 -6.13 -5.57
CA LEU A 111 -14.37 -5.91 -4.28
C LEU A 111 -13.37 -5.95 -3.12
N LEU A 112 -12.36 -6.83 -3.21
CA LEU A 112 -11.36 -7.00 -2.18
C LEU A 112 -10.57 -5.70 -1.96
N GLN A 113 -10.16 -4.99 -3.02
CA GLN A 113 -9.46 -3.71 -2.88
C GLN A 113 -10.25 -2.62 -2.14
N PHE A 114 -11.59 -2.66 -2.18
CA PHE A 114 -12.44 -1.72 -1.45
C PHE A 114 -12.66 -2.12 0.02
N ALA A 115 -12.41 -3.38 0.38
CA ALA A 115 -12.52 -3.91 1.73
C ALA A 115 -11.18 -3.92 2.49
N LEU A 116 -10.07 -3.55 1.86
CA LEU A 116 -8.75 -3.53 2.49
C LEU A 116 -8.61 -2.44 3.57
N PRO A 117 -7.81 -2.69 4.63
CA PRO A 117 -7.61 -1.76 5.74
C PRO A 117 -7.02 -0.40 5.30
N PRO A 118 -7.09 0.63 6.17
CA PRO A 118 -6.42 1.93 6.03
C PRO A 118 -5.10 1.89 5.25
N ALA A 119 -4.97 2.74 4.23
CA ALA A 119 -3.73 2.88 3.47
C ALA A 119 -2.67 3.48 4.39
N ILE A 120 -1.84 2.60 4.95
CA ILE A 120 -0.74 2.91 5.86
C ILE A 120 0.27 3.89 5.21
N ASN A 121 0.38 3.85 3.89
CA ASN A 121 1.37 4.60 3.13
C ASN A 121 1.14 6.13 3.11
N ILE A 122 -0.06 6.59 3.51
CA ILE A 122 -0.37 8.02 3.61
C ILE A 122 0.42 8.67 4.75
N GLY A 123 0.58 7.96 5.88
CA GLY A 123 1.34 8.47 7.02
C GLY A 123 2.84 8.58 6.71
N PHE A 124 3.41 7.59 6.02
CA PHE A 124 4.84 7.54 5.72
C PHE A 124 5.33 8.75 4.90
N ASN A 125 4.55 9.21 3.92
CA ASN A 125 4.92 10.34 3.08
C ASN A 125 4.97 11.66 3.87
N ILE A 126 4.03 11.86 4.80
CA ILE A 126 4.00 13.05 5.66
C ILE A 126 5.21 13.05 6.60
N TYR A 127 5.56 11.91 7.19
CA TYR A 127 6.77 11.79 8.01
C TYR A 127 8.05 12.02 7.21
N ALA A 128 8.17 11.44 6.02
CA ALA A 128 9.34 11.62 5.17
C ALA A 128 9.51 13.09 4.74
N LYS A 129 8.40 13.76 4.39
CA LYS A 129 8.41 15.18 4.02
C LYS A 129 8.71 16.09 5.21
N PHE A 130 8.21 15.76 6.39
CA PHE A 130 8.48 16.51 7.62
C PHE A 130 9.93 16.34 8.09
N ASN A 131 10.49 15.12 8.06
CA ASN A 131 11.89 14.87 8.40
C ASN A 131 12.84 15.60 7.45
N HIS A 132 12.55 15.59 6.15
CA HIS A 132 13.34 16.34 5.18
C HIS A 132 13.33 17.85 5.52
N VAL A 133 12.17 18.45 5.77
CA VAL A 133 12.05 19.87 6.15
C VAL A 133 12.80 20.20 7.45
N LEU A 134 12.77 19.31 8.45
CA LEU A 134 13.50 19.52 9.71
C LEU A 134 15.01 19.44 9.51
N ILE A 135 15.50 18.53 8.68
CA ILE A 135 16.93 18.41 8.36
C ILE A 135 17.42 19.69 7.69
N TRP A 136 16.68 20.25 6.74
CA TRP A 136 17.05 21.51 6.09
C TRP A 136 17.05 22.70 7.06
N ARG A 137 16.08 22.78 7.98
CA ARG A 137 16.10 23.80 9.05
C ARG A 137 17.28 23.63 10.01
N GLN A 138 17.75 22.41 10.23
CA GLN A 138 18.92 22.16 11.07
C GLN A 138 20.22 22.59 10.36
N ILE A 139 20.30 22.42 9.03
CA ILE A 139 21.43 22.85 8.23
C ILE A 139 21.49 24.38 8.12
N GLU A 140 20.34 25.05 7.94
CA GLU A 140 20.26 26.53 7.89
C GLU A 140 20.50 27.22 9.24
N SER A 141 20.41 26.49 10.36
CA SER A 141 20.65 27.06 11.70
C SER A 141 22.10 26.97 12.15
N VAL A 142 22.98 26.36 11.36
CA VAL A 142 24.44 26.39 11.60
C VAL A 142 24.97 27.72 11.06
N PRO A 143 25.43 28.65 11.93
CA PRO A 143 26.00 29.90 11.47
C PRO A 143 27.34 29.63 10.74
N ASN A 144 27.55 30.33 9.63
CA ASN A 144 28.77 30.27 8.82
C ASN A 144 30.03 30.63 9.61
#